data_AF-A0A6A3CHG8-F1
#
_entry.id   AF-A0A6A3CHG8-F1
#
_cell.length_a   1.000
_cell.length_b   1.000
_cell.length_c   1.000
_cell.angle_alpha   90.00
_cell.angle_beta   90.00
_cell.angle_gamma   90.00
#
_symmetry.space_group_name_H-M   'P 1'
#
loop_
_entity.id
_entity.type
_entity.pdbx_description
1 polymer ?
#
loop_
_entity_poly.entity_id
_entity_poly.type
_entity_poly.pdbx_seq_one_letter_code
_entity_poly.pdbx_strand_id
1 'polypeptide(L)' 'MVEEMKIALPMEELETGLVCSTEVEKRVKELMESKKGDSVRERIIAMKNAARVAVSEGGSSRIVVAELFKSWKHK' A
#
# COMPACT_ATOMS: atom_id res chain seq x y z
N MET A 1 3.71 6.73 -5.76
CA MET A 1 3.89 5.36 -5.18
C MET A 1 2.60 4.56 -5.12
N VAL A 2 1.59 4.95 -4.33
CA VAL A 2 0.36 4.13 -4.17
C VAL A 2 -0.52 4.10 -5.43
N GLU A 3 -0.58 5.19 -6.22
CA GLU A 3 -1.29 5.16 -7.50
C GLU A 3 -0.59 4.27 -8.53
N GLU A 4 0.75 4.31 -8.60
CA GLU A 4 1.56 3.46 -9.50
C GLU A 4 1.37 1.97 -9.18
N MET A 5 1.31 1.64 -7.88
CA MET A 5 1.04 0.29 -7.38
C MET A 5 -0.44 -0.10 -7.54
N LYS A 6 -1.30 0.86 -7.90
CA LYS A 6 -2.73 0.70 -8.13
C LYS A 6 -3.45 0.04 -6.94
N ILE A 7 -3.05 0.44 -5.74
CA ILE A 7 -3.62 -0.01 -4.45
C ILE A 7 -4.44 1.09 -3.77
N ALA A 8 -4.70 2.20 -4.45
CA ALA A 8 -5.52 3.30 -3.94
C ALA A 8 -6.36 3.89 -5.05
N LEU A 9 -7.42 4.59 -4.66
CA LEU A 9 -8.22 5.43 -5.54
C LEU A 9 -8.02 6.89 -5.08
N PRO A 10 -7.46 7.78 -5.92
CA PRO A 10 -7.24 9.18 -5.54
C PRO A 10 -8.57 9.90 -5.34
N MET A 11 -8.65 11.01 -4.62
CA MET A 11 -9.85 11.86 -4.58
C MET A 11 -9.60 13.16 -5.35
N GLU A 12 -10.67 13.74 -5.89
CA GLU A 12 -10.59 15.07 -6.49
C GLU A 12 -10.74 16.16 -5.42
N GLU A 13 -9.77 17.07 -5.38
CA GLU A 13 -9.74 18.21 -4.47
C GLU A 13 -10.20 19.49 -5.17
N LEU A 14 -10.78 20.40 -4.40
CA LEU A 14 -11.04 21.78 -4.80
C LEU A 14 -9.72 22.58 -4.80
N GLU A 15 -9.72 23.76 -5.43
CA GLU A 15 -8.56 24.67 -5.40
C GLU A 15 -8.13 25.08 -3.99
N THR A 16 -9.05 24.99 -3.02
CA THR A 16 -8.78 25.22 -1.59
C THR A 16 -8.01 24.08 -0.92
N GLY A 17 -7.74 22.98 -1.62
CA GLY A 17 -7.14 21.75 -1.07
C GLY A 17 -8.11 20.93 -0.23
N LEU A 18 -9.41 21.20 -0.32
CA LEU A 18 -10.46 20.46 0.39
C LEU A 18 -11.20 19.51 -0.55
N VAL A 19 -11.64 18.36 -0.02
CA VAL A 19 -12.51 17.42 -0.74
C VAL A 19 -13.96 17.66 -0.35
N CYS A 20 -14.86 17.74 -1.34
CA CYS A 20 -16.28 17.90 -1.08
C CYS A 20 -16.93 16.57 -0.62
N SER A 21 -18.03 16.67 0.12
CA SER A 21 -18.75 15.48 0.63
C SER A 21 -19.20 14.53 -0.48
N THR A 22 -19.58 15.07 -1.65
CA THR A 22 -20.04 14.29 -2.80
C THR A 22 -18.92 13.47 -3.43
N GLU A 23 -17.69 14.00 -3.52
CA GLU A 23 -16.52 13.22 -3.97
C GLU A 23 -16.16 12.14 -2.95
N VAL A 24 -16.21 12.43 -1.65
CA VAL A 24 -15.98 11.41 -0.61
C VAL A 24 -16.98 10.27 -0.73
N GLU A 25 -18.28 10.59 -0.83
CA GLU A 25 -19.33 9.57 -0.98
C GLU A 25 -19.12 8.70 -2.23
N LYS A 26 -18.88 9.34 -3.38
CA LYS A 26 -18.59 8.65 -4.65
C LYS A 26 -17.40 7.71 -4.51
N ARG A 27 -16.30 8.18 -3.91
CA ARG A 27 -15.07 7.40 -3.80
C ARG A 27 -15.18 6.25 -2.81
N VAL A 28 -15.91 6.45 -1.71
CA VAL A 28 -16.23 5.37 -0.75
C VAL A 28 -17.07 4.30 -1.44
N LYS A 29 -18.12 4.68 -2.16
CA LYS A 29 -18.92 3.71 -2.94
C LYS A 29 -18.09 2.99 -3.99
N GLU A 30 -17.24 3.69 -4.75
CA GLU A 30 -16.34 3.08 -5.73
C GLU A 30 -15.38 2.07 -5.06
N LEU A 31 -14.83 2.40 -3.90
CA LEU A 31 -13.95 1.48 -3.17
C LEU A 31 -14.71 0.27 -2.63
N MET A 32 -15.92 0.45 -2.11
CA MET A 32 -16.63 -0.61 -1.41
C MET A 32 -17.43 -1.52 -2.34
N GLU A 33 -18.05 -0.97 -3.37
CA GLU A 33 -19.14 -1.62 -4.13
C GLU A 33 -18.85 -1.77 -5.63
N SER A 34 -17.61 -1.51 -6.07
CA SER A 34 -17.25 -1.62 -7.49
C SER A 34 -16.15 -2.63 -7.77
N LYS A 35 -16.12 -3.15 -9.01
CA LYS A 35 -15.05 -4.01 -9.52
C LYS A 35 -13.66 -3.37 -9.39
N LYS A 36 -13.58 -2.04 -9.47
CA LYS A 36 -12.32 -1.32 -9.30
C LYS A 36 -11.85 -1.39 -7.85
N GLY A 37 -12.78 -1.24 -6.90
CA GLY A 37 -12.54 -1.45 -5.47
C GLY A 37 -12.12 -2.88 -5.14
N ASP A 38 -12.72 -3.88 -5.80
CA ASP A 38 -12.33 -5.29 -5.65
C ASP A 38 -10.90 -5.53 -6.13
N SER A 39 -10.53 -5.01 -7.31
CA SER A 39 -9.17 -5.11 -7.83
C SER A 39 -8.13 -4.45 -6.89
N VAL A 40 -8.49 -3.31 -6.27
CA VAL A 40 -7.65 -2.67 -5.25
C VAL A 40 -7.48 -3.59 -4.03
N ARG A 41 -8.56 -4.16 -3.50
CA ARG A 41 -8.50 -5.09 -2.36
C ARG A 41 -7.65 -6.33 -2.65
N GLU A 42 -7.82 -6.94 -3.81
CA GLU A 42 -7.02 -8.10 -4.23
C GLU A 42 -5.53 -7.81 -4.20
N ARG A 43 -5.11 -6.68 -4.80
CA ARG A 43 -3.70 -6.26 -4.80
C ARG A 43 -3.19 -5.98 -3.39
N ILE A 44 -3.98 -5.29 -2.56
CA ILE A 44 -3.61 -5.01 -1.17
C ILE A 44 -3.43 -6.31 -0.38
N ILE A 45 -4.32 -7.30 -0.56
CA ILE A 45 -4.23 -8.59 0.14
C ILE A 45 -2.96 -9.34 -0.28
N ALA A 46 -2.66 -9.39 -1.59
CA ALA A 46 -1.42 -9.99 -2.09
C ALA A 46 -0.19 -9.31 -1.49
N MET A 47 -0.18 -7.97 -1.47
CA MET A 47 0.91 -7.17 -0.91
C MET A 47 1.05 -7.34 0.60
N LYS A 48 -0.06 -7.40 1.35
CA LYS A 48 -0.08 -7.70 2.78
C LYS A 48 0.59 -9.05 3.06
N ASN A 49 0.27 -10.06 2.27
CA ASN A 49 0.86 -11.40 2.42
C ASN A 49 2.35 -11.40 2.08
N ALA A 50 2.75 -10.74 0.99
CA ALA A 50 4.16 -10.59 0.62
C ALA A 50 4.96 -9.85 1.70
N ALA A 51 4.43 -8.75 2.22
CA ALA A 51 5.05 -7.99 3.30
C ALA A 51 5.23 -8.85 4.56
N ARG A 52 4.20 -9.63 4.93
CA ARG A 52 4.27 -10.57 6.07
C ARG A 52 5.38 -11.61 5.90
N VAL A 53 5.57 -12.15 4.69
CA VAL A 53 6.66 -13.11 4.39
C VAL A 53 8.02 -12.43 4.41
N ALA A 54 8.13 -11.21 3.86
CA ALA A 54 9.40 -10.49 3.82
C ALA A 54 9.93 -10.15 5.23
N VAL A 55 9.04 -9.90 6.20
CA VAL A 55 9.40 -9.56 7.58
C VAL A 55 9.32 -10.72 8.56
N SER A 56 8.93 -11.93 8.12
CA SER A 56 8.89 -13.10 9.02
C SER A 56 10.29 -13.54 9.43
N GLU A 57 10.38 -14.48 10.36
CA GLU A 57 11.66 -15.15 10.63
C GLU A 57 12.19 -15.81 9.35
N GLY A 58 13.48 -15.62 9.06
CA GLY A 58 14.08 -16.01 7.77
C GLY A 58 13.57 -15.23 6.54
N GLY A 59 12.78 -14.17 6.72
CA GLY A 59 12.26 -13.33 5.65
C GLY A 59 13.34 -12.44 5.03
N SER A 60 13.18 -12.12 3.74
CA SER A 60 14.18 -11.39 2.95
C SER A 60 14.57 -10.04 3.56
N SER A 61 13.61 -9.25 4.05
CA SER A 61 13.90 -7.94 4.67
C SER A 61 14.76 -8.09 5.92
N ARG A 62 14.49 -9.10 6.75
CA ARG A 62 15.27 -9.35 7.98
C ARG A 62 16.66 -9.90 7.68
N ILE A 63 16.80 -10.73 6.65
CA ILE A 63 18.11 -11.24 6.19
C ILE A 63 19.01 -10.09 5.74
N VAL A 64 18.51 -9.23 4.84
CA VAL A 64 19.30 -8.12 4.29
C VAL A 64 19.71 -7.14 5.41
N VAL A 65 18.82 -6.85 6.35
CA VAL A 65 19.15 -6.02 7.51
C VAL A 65 20.21 -6.69 8.42
N ALA A 66 20.13 -8.01 8.63
CA ALA A 66 21.14 -8.73 9.40
C ALA A 66 22.52 -8.72 8.71
N GLU A 67 22.56 -8.85 7.39
CA GLU A 67 23.79 -8.74 6.59
C GLU A 67 24.41 -7.35 6.68
N LEU A 68 23.57 -6.30 6.60
CA LEU A 68 24.00 -4.92 6.82
C LEU A 68 24.69 -4.76 8.18
N PHE A 69 24.09 -5.26 9.27
CA PHE A 69 24.71 -5.19 10.60
C PHE A 69 26.01 -6.01 10.70
N LYS A 70 26.10 -7.16 10.03
CA LYS A 70 27.36 -7.93 9.98
C LYS A 70 28.46 -7.12 9.29
N SER A 71 28.15 -6.43 8.21
CA SER A 71 29.14 -5.61 7.47
C SER A 71 29.74 -4.49 8.33
N TRP A 72 28.99 -3.97 9.31
CA TRP A 72 29.47 -2.93 10.22
C TRP A 72 30.37 -3.47 11.34
N LYS A 73 30.27 -4.76 11.67
CA LYS A 73 31.14 -5.41 12.68
C LYS A 73 32.50 -5.84 12.12
N HIS A 74 32.64 -5.82 10.80
CA HIS A 74 33.88 -6.15 10.09
C HIS A 74 34.61 -4.91 9.54
N LYS A 75 34.18 -3.72 9.97
CA LYS A 75 34.96 -2.47 9.92
C LYS A 75 35.49 -2.16 11.30
#